data_AF-A0A1C6RWY9-F1
#
_entry.id   AF-A0A1C6RWY9-F1
#
_cell.length_a   1.000
_cell.length_b   1.000
_cell.length_c   1.000
_cell.angle_alpha   90.00
_cell.angle_beta   90.00
_cell.angle_gamma   90.00
#
_symmetry.space_group_name_H-M   'P 1'
#
loop_
_entity.id
_entity.type
_entity.pdbx_description
1 polymer ?
#
loop_
_entity_poly.entity_id
_entity_poly.type
_entity_poly.pdbx_seq_one_letter_code
_entity_poly.pdbx_strand_id
1 'polypeptide(L)'
;MTLLRYGYTIADLQRLARLVAATTHTSTSHADRYQEAYSAIAEHLYTTTSRPDDHDLVHAGRAAVLTAMRHTLRHHGYDTNTPGAGTGDRPRYVTYWRWIGQPAPGHDDHIIDAVAVRQILPLLTAQEQAAVNALAAFDTYQAAAAALGIPYGRFCDRLARARHRFLTYWHEHEQPSRPWTSDRRDGGPDSRDPRRVMKRFRERQRYAARTKAA
;
A
#
# COMPACT_ATOMS: atom_id res chain seq x y z
N MET A 1 36.50 3.78 37.96
CA MET A 1 36.84 3.67 36.53
C MET A 1 36.76 2.21 36.14
N THR A 2 35.82 1.84 35.29
CA THR A 2 35.75 0.46 34.77
C THR A 2 36.53 0.41 33.46
N LEU A 3 37.64 -0.32 33.49
CA LEU A 3 38.50 -0.54 32.33
C LEU A 3 37.91 -1.63 31.43
N LEU A 4 38.01 -1.41 30.13
CA LEU A 4 37.61 -2.30 29.05
C LEU A 4 38.85 -2.75 28.26
N ARG A 5 38.62 -3.51 27.19
CA ARG A 5 39.69 -4.03 26.32
C ARG A 5 40.58 -2.89 25.77
N TYR A 6 41.87 -3.19 25.60
CA TYR A 6 42.89 -2.28 25.06
C TYR A 6 43.10 -0.97 25.84
N GLY A 7 42.65 -0.90 27.09
CA GLY A 7 42.82 0.27 27.96
C GLY A 7 41.75 1.35 27.78
N TYR A 8 40.73 1.09 26.97
CA TYR A 8 39.56 1.96 26.89
C TYR A 8 38.76 1.93 28.19
N THR A 9 38.08 3.03 28.52
CA THR A 9 37.14 3.09 29.63
C THR A 9 35.71 3.19 29.13
N ILE A 10 34.73 2.87 29.99
CA ILE A 10 33.31 3.12 29.67
C ILE A 10 33.09 4.60 29.31
N ALA A 11 33.79 5.53 29.98
CA ALA A 11 33.67 6.96 29.70
C ALA A 11 34.15 7.32 28.29
N ASP A 12 35.20 6.67 27.79
CA ASP A 12 35.68 6.86 26.41
C ASP A 12 34.63 6.42 25.40
N LEU A 13 34.01 5.25 25.61
CA LEU A 13 32.95 4.75 24.74
C LEU A 13 31.74 5.68 24.74
N GLN A 14 31.32 6.17 25.90
CA GLN A 14 30.22 7.13 26.01
C GLN A 14 30.55 8.45 25.32
N ARG A 15 31.79 8.94 25.43
CA ARG A 15 32.27 10.14 24.73
C ARG A 15 32.20 9.96 23.22
N LEU A 16 32.72 8.84 22.69
CA LEU A 16 32.71 8.54 21.26
C LEU A 16 31.28 8.34 20.73
N ALA A 17 30.42 7.65 21.48
CA ALA A 17 29.02 7.46 21.11
C ALA A 17 28.24 8.79 21.07
N ARG A 18 28.46 9.71 22.02
CA ARG A 18 27.88 11.06 21.98
C ARG A 18 28.37 11.84 20.76
N LEU A 19 29.65 11.75 20.44
CA LEU A 19 30.22 12.39 19.25
C LEU A 19 29.55 11.87 17.97
N VAL A 20 29.36 10.55 17.84
CA VAL A 20 28.65 9.95 16.70
C VAL A 20 27.19 10.43 16.66
N ALA A 21 26.47 10.41 17.79
CA ALA A 21 25.07 10.82 17.87
C ALA A 21 24.83 12.30 17.54
N ALA A 22 25.79 13.16 17.89
CA ALA A 22 25.75 14.59 17.60
C ALA A 22 26.10 14.92 16.14
N THR A 23 27.07 14.21 15.56
CA THR A 23 27.58 14.52 14.20
C THR A 23 26.83 13.79 13.08
N THR A 24 26.05 12.76 13.40
CA THR A 24 25.31 11.98 12.39
C THR A 24 23.88 12.52 12.26
N HIS A 25 23.62 13.24 11.17
CA HIS A 25 22.30 13.82 10.90
C HIS A 25 21.37 12.81 10.24
N THR A 26 20.42 12.30 11.01
CA THR A 26 19.36 11.39 10.54
C THR A 26 18.00 11.83 11.09
N SER A 27 16.92 11.23 10.57
CA SER A 27 15.55 11.41 11.10
C SER A 27 15.32 10.69 12.44
N THR A 28 16.27 9.88 12.90
CA THR A 28 16.21 9.12 14.15
C THR A 28 16.49 10.01 15.36
N SER A 29 15.94 9.70 16.53
CA SER A 29 16.16 10.51 17.73
C SER A 29 17.64 10.48 18.14
N HIS A 30 18.09 11.54 18.83
CA HIS A 30 19.46 11.59 19.34
C HIS A 30 19.74 10.45 20.33
N ALA A 31 18.76 10.08 21.16
CA ALA A 31 18.88 8.99 22.12
C ALA A 31 19.11 7.64 21.42
N ASP A 32 18.34 7.35 20.37
CA ASP A 32 18.49 6.10 19.61
C ASP A 32 19.82 6.07 18.87
N ARG A 33 20.25 7.19 18.26
CA ARG A 33 21.58 7.30 17.64
C ARG A 33 22.70 7.00 18.64
N TYR A 34 22.56 7.50 19.86
CA TYR A 34 23.54 7.24 20.93
C TYR A 34 23.56 5.77 21.33
N GLN A 35 22.41 5.13 21.54
CA GLN A 35 22.34 3.72 21.95
C GLN A 35 22.92 2.80 20.85
N GLU A 36 22.54 3.03 19.60
CA GLU A 36 23.03 2.27 18.45
C GLU A 36 24.55 2.43 18.30
N ALA A 37 25.06 3.66 18.36
CA ALA A 37 26.48 3.94 18.29
C ALA A 37 27.25 3.31 19.45
N TYR A 38 26.74 3.42 20.68
CA TYR A 38 27.38 2.84 21.87
C TYR A 38 27.49 1.31 21.75
N SER A 39 26.40 0.64 21.37
CA SER A 39 26.38 -0.81 21.18
C SER A 39 27.39 -1.25 20.12
N ALA A 40 27.39 -0.59 18.96
CA ALA A 40 28.28 -0.93 17.85
C ALA A 40 29.76 -0.66 18.16
N ILE A 41 30.06 0.44 18.87
CA ILE A 41 31.42 0.74 19.33
C ILE A 41 31.91 -0.35 20.28
N ALA A 42 31.07 -0.74 21.25
CA ALA A 42 31.41 -1.80 22.19
C ALA A 42 31.65 -3.13 21.47
N GLU A 43 30.75 -3.53 20.57
CA GLU A 43 30.91 -4.75 19.77
C GLU A 43 32.19 -4.71 18.92
N HIS A 44 32.47 -3.59 18.25
CA HIS A 44 33.68 -3.45 17.45
C HIS A 44 34.95 -3.55 18.31
N LEU A 45 34.96 -2.95 19.50
CA LEU A 45 36.06 -3.05 20.44
C LEU A 45 36.34 -4.50 20.87
N TYR A 46 35.29 -5.29 21.08
CA TYR A 46 35.41 -6.70 21.51
C TYR A 46 35.62 -7.69 20.36
N THR A 47 35.35 -7.32 19.12
CA THR A 47 35.56 -8.19 17.94
C THR A 47 36.91 -7.96 17.26
N THR A 48 37.47 -6.75 17.33
CA THR A 48 38.76 -6.44 16.69
C THR A 48 39.94 -7.14 17.39
N THR A 49 40.86 -7.70 16.59
CA THR A 49 42.01 -8.48 17.07
C THR A 49 43.21 -7.61 17.48
N SER A 50 43.36 -6.44 16.85
CA SER A 50 44.33 -5.41 17.24
C SER A 50 43.64 -4.30 18.03
N ARG A 51 44.42 -3.40 18.64
CA ARG A 51 43.87 -2.20 19.27
C ARG A 51 43.30 -1.27 18.18
N PRO A 52 41.98 -1.00 18.15
CA PRO A 52 41.41 -0.02 17.24
C PRO A 52 41.77 1.40 17.68
N ASP A 53 41.82 2.33 16.73
CA ASP A 53 41.90 3.76 17.04
C ASP A 53 40.50 4.34 17.30
N ASP A 54 40.43 5.51 17.94
CA ASP A 54 39.18 6.25 18.18
C ASP A 54 38.43 6.50 16.87
N HIS A 55 39.16 6.76 15.78
CA HIS A 55 38.60 6.93 14.45
C HIS A 55 37.85 5.69 13.98
N ASP A 56 38.42 4.50 14.15
CA ASP A 56 37.80 3.23 13.74
C ASP A 56 36.50 2.97 14.52
N LEU A 57 36.54 3.23 15.83
CA LEU A 57 35.37 3.12 16.69
C LEU A 57 34.26 4.09 16.27
N VAL A 58 34.60 5.36 16.00
CA VAL A 58 33.63 6.36 15.50
C VAL A 58 33.04 5.93 14.16
N HIS A 59 33.86 5.39 13.26
CA HIS A 59 33.39 4.86 11.98
C HIS A 59 32.42 3.69 12.14
N ALA A 60 32.74 2.74 13.01
CA ALA A 60 31.87 1.61 13.33
C ALA A 60 30.51 2.10 13.89
N GLY A 61 30.54 3.03 14.85
CA GLY A 61 29.34 3.64 15.41
C GLY A 61 28.48 4.36 14.36
N ARG A 62 29.11 5.18 13.50
CA ARG A 62 28.38 5.89 12.43
C ARG A 62 27.78 4.91 11.41
N ALA A 63 28.51 3.85 11.05
CA ALA A 63 28.02 2.83 10.13
C ALA A 63 26.78 2.10 10.67
N ALA A 64 26.76 1.79 11.97
CA ALA A 64 25.62 1.17 12.63
C ALA A 64 24.39 2.10 12.62
N VAL A 65 24.54 3.36 13.02
CA VAL A 65 23.44 4.35 13.00
C VAL A 65 22.83 4.50 11.61
N LEU A 66 23.65 4.59 10.56
CA LEU A 66 23.17 4.69 9.19
C LEU A 66 22.46 3.40 8.73
N THR A 67 22.94 2.24 9.17
CA THR A 67 22.33 0.94 8.88
C THR A 67 20.97 0.81 9.55
N ALA A 68 20.87 1.12 10.84
CA ALA A 68 19.62 1.16 11.58
C ALA A 68 18.60 2.11 10.92
N MET A 69 19.03 3.32 10.54
CA MET A 69 18.16 4.26 9.80
C MET A 69 17.65 3.65 8.49
N ARG A 70 18.53 3.03 7.67
CA ARG A 70 18.11 2.39 6.41
C ARG A 70 17.13 1.24 6.64
N HIS A 71 17.31 0.48 7.72
CA HIS A 71 16.36 -0.56 8.11
C HIS A 71 15.00 0.03 8.45
N THR A 72 14.94 1.06 9.30
CA THR A 72 13.71 1.77 9.63
C THR A 72 13.03 2.32 8.38
N LEU A 73 13.77 3.02 7.51
CA LEU A 73 13.25 3.55 6.24
C LEU A 73 12.71 2.44 5.33
N ARG A 74 13.40 1.29 5.25
CA ARG A 74 12.94 0.11 4.51
C ARG A 74 11.64 -0.46 5.10
N HIS A 75 11.53 -0.53 6.42
CA HIS A 75 10.32 -0.96 7.11
C HIS A 75 9.15 0.00 6.92
N HIS A 76 9.41 1.27 6.63
CA HIS A 76 8.40 2.27 6.25
C HIS A 76 8.22 2.43 4.73
N GLY A 77 8.82 1.56 3.93
CA GLY A 77 8.59 1.51 2.49
C GLY A 77 9.31 2.57 1.66
N TYR A 78 10.26 3.31 2.25
CA TYR A 78 11.13 4.21 1.50
C TYR A 78 12.07 3.40 0.62
N ASP A 79 12.30 3.90 -0.60
CA ASP A 79 13.39 3.38 -1.42
C ASP A 79 14.70 4.10 -1.10
N THR A 80 15.62 3.36 -0.46
CA THR A 80 16.95 3.85 -0.11
C THR A 80 17.82 4.17 -1.34
N ASN A 81 17.43 3.69 -2.53
CA ASN A 81 18.16 3.90 -3.78
C ASN A 81 17.62 5.08 -4.61
N THR A 82 16.49 5.68 -4.22
CA THR A 82 15.90 6.82 -4.94
C THR A 82 15.58 7.93 -3.93
N PRO A 83 16.55 8.81 -3.63
CA PRO A 83 16.34 9.94 -2.74
C PRO A 83 15.19 10.82 -3.24
N GLY A 84 14.22 11.13 -2.37
CA GLY A 84 13.10 12.04 -2.68
C GLY A 84 11.81 11.38 -3.20
N ALA A 85 11.78 10.06 -3.36
CA ALA A 85 10.59 9.38 -3.86
C ALA A 85 9.42 9.39 -2.84
N GLY A 86 9.70 9.41 -1.53
CA GLY A 86 8.72 9.53 -0.45
C GLY A 86 8.38 8.21 0.28
N THR A 87 7.33 8.24 1.12
CA THR A 87 6.85 7.04 1.83
C THR A 87 6.03 6.18 0.86
N GLY A 88 6.37 4.89 0.76
CA GLY A 88 5.59 3.94 -0.04
C GLY A 88 6.01 3.83 -1.51
N ASP A 89 7.27 4.07 -1.85
CA ASP A 89 7.75 3.81 -3.23
C ASP A 89 8.05 2.36 -3.50
N ARG A 90 8.31 1.57 -2.45
CA ARG A 90 8.63 0.16 -2.64
C ARG A 90 7.37 -0.63 -3.01
N PRO A 91 7.34 -1.26 -4.21
CA PRO A 91 6.13 -1.93 -4.72
C PRO A 91 5.59 -3.01 -3.77
N ARG A 92 6.47 -3.77 -3.11
CA ARG A 92 6.07 -4.81 -2.15
C ARG A 92 5.54 -4.24 -0.83
N TYR A 93 6.08 -3.11 -0.35
CA TYR A 93 5.58 -2.43 0.84
C TYR A 93 4.17 -1.92 0.61
N VAL A 94 3.94 -1.24 -0.52
CA VAL A 94 2.60 -0.78 -0.92
C VAL A 94 1.66 -1.97 -1.09
N THR A 95 2.11 -3.05 -1.72
CA THR A 95 1.27 -4.24 -1.93
C THR A 95 0.83 -4.85 -0.60
N TYR A 96 1.75 -5.04 0.34
CA TYR A 96 1.47 -5.61 1.66
C TYR A 96 0.47 -4.76 2.45
N TRP A 97 0.78 -3.48 2.65
CA TRP A 97 -0.09 -2.59 3.44
C TRP A 97 -1.40 -2.27 2.74
N ARG A 98 -1.44 -2.26 1.41
CA ARG A 98 -2.68 -2.16 0.65
C ARG A 98 -3.54 -3.40 0.83
N TRP A 99 -2.94 -4.58 0.83
CA TRP A 99 -3.69 -5.83 0.92
C TRP A 99 -4.25 -6.07 2.32
N ILE A 100 -3.47 -5.75 3.37
CA ILE A 100 -3.92 -5.82 4.76
C ILE A 100 -4.89 -4.70 5.14
N GLY A 101 -4.73 -3.51 4.55
CA GLY A 101 -5.64 -2.38 4.76
C GLY A 101 -6.94 -2.48 3.94
N GLN A 102 -7.05 -3.45 3.03
CA GLN A 102 -8.35 -3.77 2.46
C GLN A 102 -9.15 -4.51 3.54
N PRO A 103 -10.43 -4.18 3.74
CA PRO A 103 -11.32 -5.08 4.46
C PRO A 103 -11.15 -6.47 3.84
N ALA A 104 -10.65 -7.43 4.61
CA ALA A 104 -10.64 -8.81 4.17
C ALA A 104 -12.11 -9.16 3.90
N PRO A 105 -12.47 -9.72 2.74
CA PRO A 105 -13.84 -10.01 2.47
C PRO A 105 -14.37 -10.92 3.56
N GLY A 106 -15.30 -10.40 4.36
CA GLY A 106 -15.83 -11.09 5.52
C GLY A 106 -16.67 -12.27 5.06
N HIS A 107 -16.89 -13.24 5.96
CA HIS A 107 -17.97 -14.20 5.73
C HIS A 107 -19.33 -13.47 5.61
N ASP A 108 -19.45 -12.25 6.09
CA ASP A 108 -20.70 -11.50 5.99
C ASP A 108 -20.89 -10.82 4.63
N ASP A 109 -19.84 -10.63 3.83
CA ASP A 109 -19.93 -9.91 2.55
C ASP A 109 -20.89 -10.60 1.58
N HIS A 110 -20.84 -11.93 1.48
CA HIS A 110 -21.77 -12.67 0.63
C HIS A 110 -23.22 -12.62 1.13
N ILE A 111 -23.41 -12.49 2.45
CA ILE A 111 -24.73 -12.35 3.06
C ILE A 111 -25.28 -10.95 2.79
N ILE A 112 -24.44 -9.92 2.99
CA ILE A 112 -24.75 -8.52 2.70
C ILE A 112 -25.12 -8.36 1.23
N ASP A 113 -24.31 -8.90 0.31
CA ASP A 113 -24.57 -8.88 -1.12
C ASP A 113 -25.89 -9.58 -1.46
N ALA A 114 -26.13 -10.77 -0.91
CA ALA A 114 -27.36 -11.52 -1.16
C ALA A 114 -28.62 -10.80 -0.64
N VAL A 115 -28.54 -10.17 0.53
CA VAL A 115 -29.63 -9.39 1.12
C VAL A 115 -29.88 -8.11 0.32
N ALA A 116 -28.82 -7.36 0.01
CA ALA A 116 -28.92 -6.12 -0.73
C ALA A 116 -29.46 -6.34 -2.16
N VAL A 117 -29.03 -7.39 -2.86
CA VAL A 117 -29.60 -7.75 -4.18
C VAL A 117 -31.10 -8.02 -4.07
N ARG A 118 -31.56 -8.75 -3.04
CA ARG A 118 -32.99 -9.04 -2.84
C ARG A 118 -33.81 -7.78 -2.51
N GLN A 119 -33.23 -6.81 -1.83
CA GLN A 119 -33.88 -5.54 -1.50
C GLN A 119 -33.93 -4.57 -2.68
N ILE A 120 -32.84 -4.48 -3.46
CA ILE A 120 -32.68 -3.47 -4.52
C ILE A 120 -33.28 -3.93 -5.85
N LEU A 121 -33.18 -5.22 -6.20
CA LEU A 121 -33.63 -5.72 -7.50
C LEU A 121 -35.12 -5.38 -7.78
N PRO A 122 -36.06 -5.49 -6.83
CA PRO A 122 -37.45 -5.09 -7.03
C PRO A 122 -37.65 -3.59 -7.27
N LEU A 123 -36.71 -2.73 -6.86
CA LEU A 123 -36.77 -1.27 -7.06
C LEU A 123 -36.42 -0.84 -8.48
N LEU A 124 -35.81 -1.73 -9.28
CA LEU A 124 -35.57 -1.50 -10.70
C LEU A 124 -36.86 -1.60 -11.52
N THR A 125 -36.91 -1.00 -12.70
CA THR A 125 -38.05 -1.22 -13.61
C THR A 125 -38.10 -2.66 -14.12
N ALA A 126 -39.29 -3.15 -14.48
CA ALA A 126 -39.44 -4.52 -15.02
C ALA A 126 -38.52 -4.80 -16.23
N GLN A 127 -38.26 -3.80 -17.08
CA GLN A 127 -37.36 -3.94 -18.23
C GLN A 127 -35.88 -4.04 -17.82
N GLU A 128 -35.48 -3.35 -16.76
CA GLU A 128 -34.12 -3.41 -16.20
C GLU A 128 -33.90 -4.72 -15.46
N GLN A 129 -34.88 -5.17 -14.65
CA GLN A 129 -34.87 -6.47 -13.98
C GLN A 129 -34.73 -7.62 -15.01
N ALA A 130 -35.51 -7.57 -16.09
CA ALA A 130 -35.43 -8.56 -17.16
C ALA A 130 -34.04 -8.62 -17.80
N ALA A 131 -33.39 -7.47 -18.01
CA ALA A 131 -32.03 -7.40 -18.56
C ALA A 131 -30.99 -8.01 -17.62
N VAL A 132 -31.08 -7.72 -16.31
CA VAL A 132 -30.19 -8.28 -15.28
C VAL A 132 -30.37 -9.80 -15.18
N ASN A 133 -31.61 -10.28 -15.10
CA ASN A 133 -31.92 -11.70 -15.00
C ASN A 133 -31.50 -12.47 -16.25
N ALA A 134 -31.69 -11.90 -17.44
CA ALA A 134 -31.23 -12.51 -18.68
C ALA A 134 -29.70 -12.61 -18.72
N LEU A 135 -28.97 -11.57 -18.29
CA LEU A 135 -27.51 -11.66 -18.22
C LEU A 135 -27.03 -12.72 -17.21
N ALA A 136 -27.71 -12.84 -16.07
CA ALA A 136 -27.40 -13.86 -15.07
C ALA A 136 -27.66 -15.30 -15.57
N ALA A 137 -28.64 -15.49 -16.45
CA ALA A 137 -28.98 -16.81 -16.99
C ALA A 137 -28.12 -17.23 -18.19
N PHE A 138 -27.69 -16.28 -19.03
CA PHE A 138 -27.04 -16.59 -20.32
C PHE A 138 -25.56 -16.19 -20.40
N ASP A 139 -25.02 -15.54 -19.35
CA ASP A 139 -23.63 -15.10 -19.14
C ASP A 139 -22.98 -14.19 -20.19
N THR A 140 -23.54 -14.10 -21.39
CA THR A 140 -23.08 -13.25 -22.49
C THR A 140 -24.13 -12.23 -22.89
N TYR A 141 -23.68 -11.05 -23.29
CA TYR A 141 -24.56 -9.94 -23.64
C TYR A 141 -25.37 -10.24 -24.91
N GLN A 142 -24.78 -10.89 -25.91
CA GLN A 142 -25.51 -11.26 -27.13
C GLN A 142 -26.60 -12.31 -26.87
N ALA A 143 -26.30 -13.36 -26.09
CA ALA A 143 -27.29 -14.39 -25.79
C ALA A 143 -28.42 -13.85 -24.91
N ALA A 144 -28.12 -12.97 -23.94
CA ALA A 144 -29.14 -12.31 -23.12
C ALA A 144 -30.05 -11.38 -23.94
N ALA A 145 -29.48 -10.62 -24.90
CA ALA A 145 -30.26 -9.77 -25.80
C ALA A 145 -31.18 -10.60 -26.71
N ALA A 146 -30.66 -11.71 -27.26
CA ALA A 146 -31.42 -12.63 -28.09
C ALA A 146 -32.57 -13.30 -27.33
N ALA A 147 -32.32 -13.74 -26.08
CA ALA A 147 -33.35 -14.33 -25.21
C ALA A 147 -34.49 -13.36 -24.88
N LEU A 148 -34.21 -12.05 -24.84
CA LEU A 148 -35.20 -11.00 -24.62
C LEU A 148 -35.84 -10.49 -25.93
N GLY A 149 -35.40 -10.99 -27.10
CA GLY A 149 -35.90 -10.55 -28.40
C GLY A 149 -35.62 -9.09 -28.72
N ILE A 150 -34.54 -8.51 -28.19
CA ILE A 150 -34.18 -7.10 -28.40
C ILE A 150 -32.83 -6.92 -29.07
N PRO A 151 -32.61 -5.79 -29.78
CA PRO A 151 -31.30 -5.46 -30.33
C PRO A 151 -30.23 -5.31 -29.24
N TYR A 152 -29.00 -5.75 -29.54
CA TYR A 152 -27.84 -5.69 -28.65
C TYR A 152 -27.62 -4.30 -28.03
N GLY A 153 -27.65 -3.23 -28.84
CA GLY A 153 -27.47 -1.86 -28.33
C GLY A 153 -28.52 -1.47 -27.30
N ARG A 154 -29.79 -1.82 -27.54
CA ARG A 154 -30.89 -1.57 -26.59
C ARG A 154 -30.73 -2.37 -25.30
N PHE A 155 -30.20 -3.60 -25.38
CA PHE A 155 -29.87 -4.39 -24.20
C PHE A 155 -28.77 -3.72 -23.36
N CYS A 156 -27.68 -3.29 -24.00
CA CYS A 156 -26.58 -2.58 -23.34
C CYS A 156 -27.06 -1.30 -22.64
N ASP A 157 -27.91 -0.50 -23.30
CA ASP A 157 -28.49 0.71 -22.70
C ASP A 157 -29.35 0.41 -21.47
N ARG A 158 -30.19 -0.63 -21.55
CA ARG A 158 -31.02 -1.08 -20.42
C ARG A 158 -30.17 -1.54 -19.26
N LEU A 159 -29.13 -2.32 -19.52
CA LEU A 159 -28.22 -2.81 -18.50
C LEU A 159 -27.40 -1.67 -17.87
N ALA A 160 -26.99 -0.67 -18.66
CA ALA A 160 -26.30 0.51 -18.13
C ALA A 160 -27.18 1.32 -17.17
N ARG A 161 -28.45 1.53 -17.52
CA ARG A 161 -29.43 2.19 -16.64
C ARG A 161 -29.71 1.38 -15.38
N ALA A 162 -29.89 0.07 -15.51
CA ALA A 162 -30.06 -0.85 -14.39
C ALA A 162 -28.88 -0.77 -13.41
N ARG A 163 -27.64 -0.82 -13.90
CA ARG A 163 -26.42 -0.71 -13.09
C ARG A 163 -26.32 0.63 -12.38
N HIS A 164 -26.68 1.72 -13.06
CA HIS A 164 -26.66 3.06 -12.46
C HIS A 164 -27.66 3.17 -11.31
N ARG A 165 -28.92 2.75 -11.52
CA ARG A 165 -29.95 2.75 -10.46
C ARG A 165 -29.60 1.82 -9.32
N PHE A 166 -29.13 0.61 -9.63
CA PHE A 166 -28.70 -0.34 -8.61
C PHE A 166 -27.62 0.27 -7.71
N LEU A 167 -26.62 0.93 -8.32
CA LEU A 167 -25.57 1.63 -7.57
C LEU A 167 -26.11 2.80 -6.73
N THR A 168 -27.11 3.54 -7.23
CA THR A 168 -27.76 4.60 -6.47
C THR A 168 -28.44 4.07 -5.21
N TYR A 169 -29.22 2.99 -5.31
CA TYR A 169 -29.87 2.37 -4.15
C TYR A 169 -28.88 1.67 -3.22
N TRP A 170 -27.81 1.08 -3.77
CA TRP A 170 -26.74 0.47 -2.99
C TRP A 170 -26.05 1.47 -2.05
N HIS A 171 -25.94 2.72 -2.49
CA HIS A 171 -25.36 3.81 -1.71
C HIS A 171 -26.43 4.78 -1.18
N GLU A 172 -27.68 4.34 -1.00
CA GLU A 172 -28.68 5.19 -0.35
C GLU A 172 -28.15 5.57 1.05
N HIS A 173 -28.03 6.88 1.32
CA HIS A 173 -27.36 7.52 2.47
C HIS A 173 -25.84 7.78 2.37
N GLU A 174 -25.19 7.45 1.25
CA GLU A 174 -23.80 7.80 0.95
C GLU A 174 -23.69 8.56 -0.39
N GLN A 175 -22.58 9.27 -0.63
CA GLN A 175 -22.28 9.75 -1.99
C GLN A 175 -21.74 8.58 -2.82
N PRO A 176 -22.43 8.13 -3.89
CA PRO A 176 -21.99 6.97 -4.65
C PRO A 176 -20.62 7.22 -5.27
N SER A 177 -19.68 6.31 -5.01
CA SER A 177 -18.41 6.29 -5.72
C SER A 177 -18.63 5.82 -7.18
N ARG A 178 -17.75 6.20 -8.11
CA ARG A 178 -17.81 5.72 -9.51
C ARG A 178 -17.90 4.19 -9.53
N PRO A 179 -18.62 3.56 -10.49
CA PRO A 179 -18.76 2.10 -10.58
C PRO A 179 -17.41 1.38 -10.36
N TRP A 180 -17.39 0.45 -9.41
CA TRP A 180 -16.15 -0.15 -8.89
C TRP A 180 -15.29 -0.86 -9.96
N THR A 181 -15.89 -1.29 -11.07
CA THR A 181 -15.16 -1.88 -12.20
C THR A 181 -16.04 -1.99 -13.44
N SER A 182 -15.42 -1.98 -14.62
CA SER A 182 -16.07 -2.35 -15.89
C SER A 182 -16.20 -3.87 -15.96
N ASP A 183 -17.39 -4.36 -16.30
CA ASP A 183 -17.60 -5.79 -16.58
C ASP A 183 -16.56 -6.30 -17.60
N ARG A 184 -15.94 -7.45 -17.29
CA ARG A 184 -14.82 -8.03 -18.05
C ARG A 184 -15.19 -9.34 -18.74
N ARG A 185 -16.47 -9.73 -18.73
CA ARG A 185 -16.93 -10.98 -19.35
C ARG A 185 -16.64 -11.06 -20.85
N ASP A 186 -16.50 -9.90 -21.51
CA ASP A 186 -16.11 -9.81 -22.94
C ASP A 186 -14.62 -9.43 -23.14
N GLY A 187 -13.82 -9.40 -22.06
CA GLY A 187 -12.41 -9.00 -22.12
C GLY A 187 -11.49 -10.19 -22.36
N GLY A 188 -10.81 -10.21 -23.53
CA GLY A 188 -9.74 -11.16 -23.83
C GLY A 188 -8.61 -11.22 -22.77
N PRO A 189 -7.67 -12.15 -22.90
CA PRO A 189 -6.73 -12.59 -21.85
C PRO A 189 -5.80 -11.50 -21.25
N ASP A 190 -5.82 -10.28 -21.79
CA ASP A 190 -4.97 -9.13 -21.43
C ASP A 190 -5.47 -8.32 -20.21
N SER A 191 -6.56 -8.73 -19.57
CA SER A 191 -7.21 -7.95 -18.48
C SER A 191 -6.59 -8.13 -17.08
N ARG A 192 -5.56 -8.98 -16.94
CA ARG A 192 -4.93 -9.34 -15.65
C ARG A 192 -3.55 -8.72 -15.40
N ASP A 193 -3.07 -7.77 -16.22
CA ASP A 193 -1.73 -7.19 -16.04
C ASP A 193 -1.66 -6.26 -14.80
N PRO A 194 -0.94 -6.65 -13.72
CA PRO A 194 -0.78 -5.84 -12.51
C PRO A 194 -0.12 -4.47 -12.79
N ARG A 195 0.65 -4.37 -13.88
CA ARG A 195 1.38 -3.15 -14.27
C ARG A 195 0.43 -2.02 -14.68
N ARG A 196 -0.71 -2.33 -15.31
CA ARG A 196 -1.73 -1.34 -15.69
C ARG A 196 -2.52 -0.81 -14.49
N VAL A 197 -2.79 -1.66 -13.50
CA VAL A 197 -3.41 -1.26 -12.22
C VAL A 197 -2.49 -0.28 -11.48
N MET A 198 -1.18 -0.55 -11.48
CA MET A 198 -0.19 0.32 -10.85
C MET A 198 -0.04 1.67 -11.57
N LYS A 199 -0.09 1.68 -12.92
CA LYS A 199 -0.05 2.91 -13.73
C LYS A 199 -1.20 3.86 -13.38
N ARG A 200 -2.44 3.35 -13.37
CA ARG A 200 -3.64 4.15 -13.04
C ARG A 200 -3.62 4.70 -11.60
N PHE A 201 -3.02 3.97 -10.68
CA PHE A 201 -2.87 4.42 -9.29
C PHE A 201 -1.90 5.59 -9.16
N ARG A 202 -0.74 5.51 -9.84
CA ARG A 202 0.24 6.61 -9.88
C ARG A 202 -0.34 7.88 -10.52
N GLU A 203 -1.14 7.72 -11.57
CA GLU A 203 -1.84 8.84 -12.21
C GLU A 203 -2.85 9.51 -11.25
N ARG A 204 -3.59 8.73 -10.45
CA ARG A 204 -4.52 9.25 -9.44
C ARG A 204 -3.83 9.98 -8.29
N GLN A 205 -2.72 9.44 -7.78
CA GLN A 205 -1.97 10.11 -6.71
C GLN A 205 -1.36 11.44 -7.19
N ARG A 206 -0.83 11.48 -8.42
CA ARG A 206 -0.31 12.73 -9.03
C ARG A 206 -1.41 13.77 -9.24
N TYR A 207 -2.62 13.34 -9.62
CA TYR A 207 -3.76 14.23 -9.76
C TYR A 207 -4.23 14.78 -8.41
N ALA A 208 -4.34 13.94 -7.38
CA ALA A 208 -4.71 14.33 -6.01
C ALA A 208 -3.68 15.28 -5.37
N ALA A 209 -2.39 15.06 -5.62
CA ALA A 209 -1.32 15.95 -5.16
C ALA A 209 -1.38 17.33 -5.85
N ARG A 210 -1.73 17.38 -7.14
CA ARG A 210 -1.91 18.63 -7.89
C ARG A 210 -3.15 19.42 -7.43
N THR A 211 -4.24 18.75 -7.11
CA THR A 211 -5.48 19.40 -6.66
C THR A 211 -5.44 19.87 -5.21
N LYS A 212 -4.58 19.29 -4.36
CA LYS A 212 -4.32 19.81 -3.00
C LYS A 212 -3.34 20.98 -2.95
N ALA A 213 -2.62 21.25 -4.03
CA ALA A 213 -1.62 22.32 -4.13
C ALA A 213 -2.14 23.59 -4.83
N ALA A 214 -3.39 23.57 -5.30
CA ALA A 214 -4.12 24.69 -5.90
C ALA A 214 -5.23 25.13 -4.95
#